data_AF-A0A1D8CXI7-F1
#
_entry.id   AF-A0A1D8CXI7-F1
#
_cell.length_a   1.000
_cell.length_b   1.000
_cell.length_c   1.000
_cell.angle_alpha   90.00
_cell.angle_beta   90.00
_cell.angle_gamma   90.00
#
_symmetry.space_group_name_H-M   'P 1'
#
loop_
_entity.id
_entity.type
_entity.pdbx_description
1 polymer ?
#
loop_
_entity_poly.entity_id
_entity_poly.type
_entity_poly.pdbx_seq_one_letter_code
_entity_poly.pdbx_strand_id
1 'polypeptide(L)' 'MESVEELAKKAIDLDPKERIRLVEAILYSLDKPDPEIEKSWIAESEARYDAFKRGELQAEDWDKIRKRYER' A
#
# COMPACT_ATOMS: atom_id res chain seq x y z
N MET A 1 18.76 25.32 -5.09
CA MET A 1 17.78 24.24 -5.03
C MET A 1 18.57 22.95 -5.15
N GLU A 2 18.35 22.00 -4.24
CA GLU A 2 19.06 20.71 -4.26
C GLU A 2 18.63 19.87 -5.47
N SER A 3 19.52 19.02 -5.97
CA SER A 3 19.19 18.05 -7.03
C SER A 3 18.31 16.91 -6.49
N VAL A 4 17.67 16.18 -7.39
CA VAL A 4 16.87 14.99 -7.00
C VAL A 4 17.75 13.94 -6.32
N GLU A 5 18.98 13.77 -6.78
CA GLU A 5 19.96 12.84 -6.20
C GLU A 5 20.40 13.27 -4.80
N GLU A 6 20.55 14.57 -4.55
CA GLU A 6 20.87 15.12 -3.22
C GLU A 6 19.72 14.91 -2.24
N LEU A 7 18.48 15.16 -2.67
CA LEU A 7 17.27 14.91 -1.89
C LEU A 7 17.07 13.42 -1.59
N ALA A 8 17.33 12.55 -2.58
CA ALA A 8 17.23 11.10 -2.41
C ALA A 8 18.25 10.56 -1.40
N LYS A 9 19.49 11.06 -1.40
CA LYS A 9 20.50 10.70 -0.38
C LYS A 9 20.03 11.05 1.02
N LYS A 10 19.54 12.29 1.21
CA LYS A 10 18.98 12.74 2.50
C LYS A 10 17.78 11.90 2.93
N ALA A 11 16.91 11.53 1.99
CA ALA A 11 15.76 10.69 2.28
C ALA A 11 16.18 9.27 2.72
N ILE A 12 17.23 8.69 2.14
CA ILE A 12 17.70 7.34 2.50
C ILE A 12 18.23 7.29 3.94
N ASP A 13 18.79 8.39 4.46
CA ASP A 13 19.31 8.52 5.82
C ASP A 13 18.22 8.62 6.90
N LEU A 14 16.97 8.89 6.52
CA LEU A 14 15.83 8.88 7.44
C LEU A 14 15.57 7.46 7.94
N ASP A 15 14.96 7.35 9.13
CA ASP A 15 14.54 6.05 9.62
C ASP A 15 13.44 5.44 8.71
N PRO A 16 13.27 4.11 8.68
CA PRO A 16 12.31 3.47 7.78
C PRO A 16 10.89 4.05 7.82
N LYS A 17 10.38 4.49 8.99
CA LYS A 17 9.03 5.06 9.11
C LYS A 17 8.96 6.45 8.50
N GLU A 18 9.99 7.27 8.73
CA GLU A 18 10.09 8.61 8.14
C GLU A 18 10.23 8.56 6.62
N ARG A 19 10.99 7.58 6.10
CA ARG A 19 11.07 7.33 4.65
C ARG A 19 9.71 7.05 4.04
N ILE A 20 8.92 6.18 4.67
CA ILE A 20 7.56 5.87 4.21
C ILE A 20 6.68 7.12 4.21
N ARG A 21 6.70 7.90 5.30
CA ARG A 21 5.94 9.17 5.38
C ARG A 21 6.31 10.15 4.27
N LEU A 22 7.59 10.27 3.94
CA LEU A 22 8.06 11.12 2.85
C LEU A 22 7.56 10.61 1.50
N VAL A 23 7.63 9.31 1.25
CA VAL A 23 7.10 8.69 0.02
C VAL A 23 5.60 8.94 -0.11
N GLU A 24 4.82 8.75 0.96
CA GLU A 24 3.38 9.01 0.99
C GLU A 24 3.06 10.48 0.64
N ALA A 25 3.80 11.43 1.23
CA ALA A 25 3.62 12.85 0.93
C ALA A 25 3.93 13.20 -0.54
N ILE A 26 4.98 12.60 -1.11
CA ILE A 26 5.34 12.78 -2.53
C ILE A 26 4.24 12.21 -3.42
N LEU A 27 3.80 10.97 -3.17
CA LEU A 27 2.74 10.33 -3.96
C LEU A 27 1.44 11.13 -3.91
N TYR A 28 1.03 11.59 -2.73
CA TYR A 28 -0.15 12.44 -2.55
C TYR A 28 -0.05 13.76 -3.33
N SER A 29 1.16 14.30 -3.51
CA SER A 29 1.37 15.53 -4.30
C SER A 29 1.23 15.31 -5.81
N LEU A 30 1.44 14.08 -6.29
CA LEU A 30 1.39 13.71 -7.70
C LEU A 30 -0.02 13.28 -8.12
N ASP A 31 -0.67 12.48 -7.27
CA ASP A 31 -2.00 11.95 -7.50
C ASP A 31 -2.79 12.00 -6.21
N LYS A 32 -3.71 12.96 -6.13
CA LYS A 32 -4.57 13.11 -4.95
C LYS A 32 -5.65 12.03 -5.01
N PRO A 33 -5.80 11.19 -3.98
CA PRO A 33 -6.86 10.19 -3.94
C PRO A 33 -8.22 10.85 -4.15
N ASP A 34 -9.01 10.28 -5.07
CA ASP A 34 -10.41 10.66 -5.22
C ASP A 34 -11.19 10.11 -4.01
N PRO A 35 -11.83 10.98 -3.19
CA PRO A 35 -12.54 10.55 -2.00
C PRO A 35 -13.68 9.56 -2.26
N GLU A 36 -14.31 9.62 -3.43
CA GLU A 36 -15.39 8.70 -3.79
C GLU A 36 -14.84 7.32 -4.18
N ILE A 37 -13.67 7.28 -4.82
CA ILE A 37 -12.94 6.03 -5.08
C ILE A 37 -12.49 5.42 -3.75
N GLU A 38 -11.90 6.21 -2.85
CA GLU A 38 -11.47 5.75 -1.52
C GLU A 38 -12.63 5.16 -0.72
N LYS A 39 -13.77 5.86 -0.68
CA LYS A 39 -14.99 5.38 -0.02
C LYS A 39 -15.50 4.07 -0.62
N SER A 40 -15.46 3.94 -1.94
CA SER A 40 -15.87 2.71 -2.64
C SER A 40 -14.94 1.54 -2.30
N TRP A 41 -13.63 1.79 -2.21
CA TRP A 41 -12.64 0.79 -1.81
C TRP A 41 -12.80 0.32 -0.36
N ILE A 42 -13.09 1.24 0.57
CA ILE A 42 -13.36 0.89 1.97
C ILE A 42 -14.57 -0.04 2.04
N ALA A 43 -15.68 0.36 1.41
CA ALA A 43 -16.91 -0.43 1.41
C ALA A 43 -16.72 -1.83 0.82
N GLU A 44 -16.02 -1.95 -0.31
CA GLU A 44 -15.73 -3.24 -0.94
C GLU A 44 -14.80 -4.11 -0.08
N SER A 45 -13.79 -3.50 0.54
CA SER A 45 -12.84 -4.23 1.38
C SER A 45 -13.50 -4.82 2.62
N GLU A 46 -14.35 -4.03 3.29
CA GLU A 46 -15.14 -4.47 4.44
C GLU A 46 -16.12 -5.58 4.03
N ALA A 47 -16.86 -5.39 2.93
CA ALA A 47 -17.81 -6.39 2.42
C ALA A 47 -17.13 -7.73 2.09
N ARG A 48 -15.95 -7.70 1.45
CA ARG A 48 -15.17 -8.91 1.14
C ARG A 48 -14.65 -9.60 2.39
N TYR A 49 -14.17 -8.83 3.36
CA TYR A 49 -13.70 -9.38 4.63
C TYR A 49 -14.83 -10.10 5.36
N ASP A 50 -16.01 -9.48 5.43
CA ASP A 50 -17.18 -10.08 6.06
C ASP A 50 -17.67 -11.35 5.34
N ALA A 51 -17.70 -11.34 4.01
CA ALA A 51 -18.04 -12.52 3.22
C ALA A 51 -17.04 -13.67 3.46
N PHE A 52 -15.73 -13.36 3.52
CA PHE A 52 -14.70 -14.33 3.90
C PHE A 52 -14.94 -14.89 5.31
N LYS A 53 -15.25 -14.03 6.29
CA LYS A 53 -15.56 -14.45 7.67
C LYS A 53 -16.79 -15.35 7.77
N ARG A 54 -17.78 -15.20 6.88
CA ARG A 54 -18.95 -16.08 6.75
C ARG A 54 -18.69 -17.35 5.95
N GLY A 55 -17.52 -17.50 5.34
CA GLY A 55 -17.18 -18.64 4.47
C GLY A 55 -17.82 -18.57 3.08
N GLU A 56 -18.33 -17.39 2.70
CA GLU A 56 -18.96 -17.14 1.39
C GLU A 56 -17.93 -16.82 0.30
N LEU A 57 -16.67 -16.61 0.68
CA LEU A 57 -15.57 -16.27 -0.22
C LEU A 57 -14.49 -17.35 -0.18
N GLN A 58 -14.11 -17.85 -1.35
CA GLN A 58 -13.00 -18.80 -1.47
C GLN A 58 -11.66 -18.08 -1.23
N ALA A 59 -10.87 -18.59 -0.30
CA ALA A 59 -9.51 -18.12 -0.07
C ALA A 59 -8.49 -19.14 -0.57
N GLU A 60 -7.37 -18.64 -1.09
CA GLU A 60 -6.19 -19.46 -1.35
C GLU A 60 -5.28 -19.49 -0.12
N ASP A 61 -4.76 -20.68 0.17
CA ASP A 61 -3.82 -20.89 1.27
C ASP A 61 -2.51 -20.11 1.02
N TRP A 62 -2.04 -19.40 2.05
CA TRP A 62 -0.85 -18.57 1.96
C TRP A 62 0.41 -19.38 1.64
N ASP A 63 0.58 -20.56 2.23
CA ASP A 63 1.76 -21.39 1.97
C ASP A 63 1.79 -21.89 0.52
N LYS A 64 0.62 -22.15 -0.08
CA LYS A 64 0.51 -22.47 -1.51
C LYS A 64 0.97 -21.31 -2.39
N ILE A 65 0.60 -20.07 -2.07
CA ILE A 65 1.00 -18.88 -2.83
C ILE A 65 2.49 -18.58 -2.63
N ARG A 66 3.00 -18.62 -1.40
CA ARG A 66 4.40 -18.33 -1.08
C ARG A 66 5.38 -19.18 -1.90
N LYS A 67 5.11 -20.49 -2.01
CA LYS A 67 5.92 -21.44 -2.80
C LYS A 67 6.08 -21.07 -4.28
N ARG A 68 5.17 -20.28 -4.87
CA ARG A 68 5.29 -19.81 -6.27
C ARG A 68 6.42 -18.79 -6.45
N TYR A 69 6.77 -18.06 -5.38
CA TYR A 69 7.72 -16.96 -5.40
C TYR A 69 9.00 -17.24 -4.63
N GLU A 70 9.08 -18.36 -3.92
CA GLU A 70 10.33 -18.94 -3.43
C GLU A 70 11.15 -19.41 -4.65
N ARG A 71 12.13 -18.58 -5.05
CA ARG A 71 13.19 -18.96 -5.99
C ARG A 71 14.26 -19.76 -5.29
#